data_AF-A0AAE1STQ1-F1
#
_entry.id   AF-A0AAE1STQ1-F1
#
_cell.length_a   1.000
_cell.length_b   1.000
_cell.length_c   1.000
_cell.angle_alpha   90.00
_cell.angle_beta   90.00
_cell.angle_gamma   90.00
#
_symmetry.space_group_name_H-M   'P 1'
#
loop_
_entity.id
_entity.type
_entity.pdbx_description
1 polymer ?
#
loop_
_entity_poly.entity_id
_entity_poly.type
_entity_poly.pdbx_seq_one_letter_code
_entity_poly.pdbx_strand_id
1 'polypeptide(L)'
;MIGEDKLIHFSGVELGQACTIVLTGASPHVLDEAERSLHDTLCVLSQTVNDIRVLLGGGWPEMVMAKAVDDLAKKTPGKRSHAIEAFSRALLAIPTIIADNAGPDIRAGCPASCRTSQGGK
;
A
#
# COMPACT_ATOMS: atom_id res chain seq x y z
N MET A 1 -21.52 -26.37 -15.28
CA MET A 1 -22.38 -26.10 -14.12
C MET A 1 -21.47 -25.67 -13.01
N ILE A 2 -21.64 -24.47 -12.46
CA ILE A 2 -20.87 -23.99 -11.31
C ILE A 2 -21.88 -23.87 -10.18
N GLY A 3 -21.70 -24.63 -9.10
CA GLY A 3 -22.77 -24.84 -8.12
C GLY A 3 -23.97 -25.53 -8.77
N GLU A 4 -25.16 -24.97 -8.58
CA GLU A 4 -26.43 -25.46 -9.17
C GLU A 4 -26.81 -24.71 -10.46
N ASP A 5 -26.10 -23.63 -10.80
CA ASP A 5 -26.44 -22.77 -11.92
C ASP A 5 -25.81 -23.24 -13.25
N LYS A 6 -26.59 -23.07 -14.32
CA LYS A 6 -26.13 -23.28 -15.70
C LYS A 6 -25.59 -21.97 -16.26
N LEU A 7 -24.26 -21.89 -16.38
CA LEU A 7 -23.57 -20.80 -17.07
C LEU A 7 -23.15 -21.22 -18.48
N ILE A 8 -23.21 -20.28 -19.41
CA ILE A 8 -22.69 -20.44 -20.78
C ILE A 8 -21.24 -19.96 -20.78
N HIS A 9 -20.32 -20.86 -21.14
CA HIS A 9 -18.90 -20.56 -21.21
C HIS A 9 -18.48 -20.33 -22.66
N PHE A 10 -17.93 -19.16 -22.95
CA PHE A 10 -17.32 -18.84 -24.23
C PHE A 10 -15.80 -18.97 -24.09
N SER A 11 -15.23 -20.04 -24.65
CA SER A 11 -13.78 -20.29 -24.72
C SER A 11 -13.29 -20.31 -26.16
N GLY A 12 -12.04 -19.89 -26.38
CA GLY A 12 -11.40 -19.97 -27.69
C GLY A 12 -11.65 -18.77 -28.61
N VAL A 13 -11.83 -17.59 -28.04
CA VAL A 13 -11.89 -16.33 -28.81
C VAL A 13 -10.55 -16.04 -29.48
N GLU A 14 -10.57 -15.76 -30.79
CA GLU A 14 -9.37 -15.61 -31.64
C GLU A 14 -8.34 -14.60 -31.12
N LEU A 15 -8.82 -13.49 -30.54
CA LEU A 15 -7.96 -12.44 -30.00
C LEU A 15 -7.45 -12.72 -28.57
N GLY A 16 -8.17 -13.52 -27.78
CA GLY A 16 -7.76 -13.85 -26.40
C GLY A 16 -7.59 -12.65 -25.44
N GLN A 17 -8.07 -11.46 -25.79
CA GLN A 17 -7.86 -10.22 -25.02
C GLN A 17 -8.89 -9.99 -23.89
N ALA A 18 -9.90 -10.86 -23.77
CA ALA A 18 -10.93 -10.75 -22.76
C ALA A 18 -11.01 -12.06 -21.96
N CYS A 19 -11.03 -11.93 -20.63
CA CYS A 19 -11.12 -13.03 -19.69
C CYS A 19 -12.23 -12.75 -18.68
N THR A 20 -12.88 -13.80 -18.18
CA THR A 20 -13.88 -13.71 -17.11
C THR A 20 -13.39 -14.50 -15.90
N ILE A 21 -13.36 -13.86 -14.73
CA ILE A 21 -13.04 -14.49 -13.45
C ILE A 21 -14.36 -14.76 -12.73
N VAL A 22 -14.61 -16.01 -12.35
CA VAL A 22 -15.82 -16.41 -11.60
C VAL A 22 -15.47 -16.56 -10.14
N LEU A 23 -16.17 -15.83 -9.27
CA LEU A 23 -16.00 -15.90 -7.81
C LEU A 23 -17.14 -16.71 -7.20
N THR A 24 -16.78 -17.60 -6.28
CA THR A 24 -17.73 -18.44 -5.52
C THR A 24 -17.46 -18.27 -4.03
N GLY A 25 -18.48 -17.95 -3.25
CA GLY A 25 -18.33 -17.63 -1.83
C GLY A 25 -19.56 -18.08 -1.03
N ALA A 26 -19.37 -18.25 0.28
CA ALA A 26 -20.42 -18.75 1.17
C ALA A 26 -21.47 -17.68 1.54
N SER A 27 -21.13 -16.40 1.44
CA SER A 27 -22.03 -15.29 1.72
C SER A 27 -21.85 -14.17 0.68
N PRO A 28 -22.92 -13.40 0.39
CA PRO A 28 -22.84 -12.28 -0.55
C PRO A 28 -21.81 -11.23 -0.12
N HIS A 29 -21.69 -10.97 1.19
CA HIS A 29 -20.71 -10.01 1.70
C HIS A 29 -19.26 -10.40 1.40
N VAL A 30 -18.93 -11.70 1.48
CA VAL A 30 -17.58 -12.19 1.14
C VAL A 30 -17.32 -12.09 -0.36
N LEU A 31 -18.35 -12.30 -1.18
CA LEU A 31 -18.25 -12.13 -2.63
C LEU A 31 -18.02 -10.67 -3.02
N ASP A 32 -18.76 -9.74 -2.41
CA ASP A 32 -18.60 -8.30 -2.66
C ASP A 32 -17.19 -7.81 -2.29
N GLU A 33 -16.64 -8.31 -1.17
CA GLU A 33 -15.27 -7.96 -0.75
C GLU A 33 -14.21 -8.60 -1.66
N ALA A 34 -14.43 -9.84 -2.09
CA ALA A 34 -13.53 -10.52 -3.03
C ALA A 34 -13.50 -9.82 -4.40
N GLU A 35 -14.65 -9.35 -4.90
CA GLU A 35 -14.73 -8.56 -6.13
C GLU A 35 -13.93 -7.27 -6.01
N ARG A 36 -14.11 -6.52 -4.92
CA ARG A 36 -13.35 -5.29 -4.65
C ARG A 36 -11.85 -5.53 -4.58
N SER A 37 -11.43 -6.55 -3.83
CA SER A 37 -10.02 -6.92 -3.67
C SER A 37 -9.35 -7.29 -5.01
N LEU A 38 -10.08 -8.01 -5.87
CA LEU A 38 -9.60 -8.35 -7.21
C LEU A 38 -9.54 -7.12 -8.13
N HIS A 39 -10.53 -6.24 -8.06
CA HIS A 39 -10.52 -5.00 -8.81
C HIS A 39 -9.29 -4.14 -8.46
N ASP A 40 -9.01 -3.95 -7.17
CA ASP A 40 -7.84 -3.20 -6.70
C ASP A 40 -6.53 -3.83 -7.18
N THR A 41 -6.43 -5.16 -7.11
CA THR A 41 -5.25 -5.90 -7.58
C THR A 41 -5.03 -5.72 -9.08
N LEU A 42 -6.08 -5.81 -9.89
CA LEU A 42 -6.00 -5.61 -11.34
C LEU A 42 -5.61 -4.17 -11.70
N CYS A 43 -6.11 -3.18 -10.96
CA CYS A 43 -5.70 -1.79 -11.11
C CYS A 43 -4.19 -1.60 -10.86
N VAL A 44 -3.64 -2.19 -9.80
CA VAL A 44 -2.20 -2.13 -9.50
C VAL A 44 -1.36 -2.88 -10.54
N LEU A 45 -1.82 -4.05 -10.99
CA LEU A 45 -1.11 -4.82 -12.03
C LEU A 45 -1.08 -4.06 -13.37
N SER A 46 -2.20 -3.43 -13.75
CA SER A 46 -2.27 -2.60 -14.95
C SER A 46 -1.30 -1.42 -14.89
N GLN A 47 -1.17 -0.78 -13.73
CA GLN A 47 -0.16 0.27 -13.53
C GLN A 47 1.27 -0.27 -13.58
N THR A 48 1.53 -1.43 -12.96
CA THR A 48 2.85 -2.07 -12.94
C THR A 48 3.33 -2.48 -14.35
N VAL A 49 2.42 -2.86 -15.25
CA VAL A 49 2.74 -3.17 -16.65
C VAL A 49 3.21 -1.91 -17.41
N ASN A 50 2.68 -0.73 -17.05
CA ASN A 50 3.08 0.54 -17.65
C ASN A 50 4.33 1.16 -16.99
N ASP A 51 4.47 1.03 -15.66
CA ASP A 51 5.59 1.53 -14.88
C ASP A 51 6.07 0.47 -13.88
N ILE A 52 7.30 -0.01 -14.08
CA ILE A 52 7.90 -1.08 -13.27
C ILE A 52 8.50 -0.59 -11.95
N ARG A 53 8.44 0.71 -11.64
CA ARG A 53 9.02 1.26 -10.42
C ARG A 53 8.13 0.93 -9.23
N VAL A 54 8.72 0.27 -8.23
CA VAL A 54 8.04 -0.12 -6.99
C VAL A 54 8.75 0.48 -5.78
N LEU A 55 7.98 0.80 -4.74
CA LEU A 55 8.49 1.21 -3.43
C LEU A 55 8.12 0.15 -2.39
N LEU A 56 8.90 0.11 -1.32
CA LEU A 56 8.56 -0.72 -0.16
C LEU A 56 7.29 -0.18 0.50
N GLY A 57 6.43 -1.07 0.99
CA GLY A 57 5.20 -0.71 1.69
C GLY A 57 5.41 -0.45 3.18
N GLY A 58 4.31 -0.52 3.95
CA GLY A 58 4.35 -0.51 5.42
C GLY A 58 4.84 0.79 6.06
N GLY A 59 4.74 1.92 5.35
CA GLY A 59 5.20 3.21 5.85
C GLY A 59 6.69 3.51 5.63
N TRP A 60 7.44 2.63 4.96
CA TRP A 60 8.86 2.87 4.65
C TRP A 60 9.13 4.16 3.86
N PRO A 61 8.43 4.48 2.76
CA PRO A 61 8.74 5.67 1.98
C PRO A 61 8.46 6.94 2.78
N GLU A 62 7.41 6.96 3.59
CA GLU A 62 7.10 8.05 4.51
C GLU A 62 8.21 8.27 5.53
N MET A 63 8.80 7.20 6.06
CA MET A 63 9.94 7.29 6.99
C MET A 63 11.20 7.84 6.32
N VAL A 64 11.51 7.40 5.09
CA VAL A 64 12.64 7.93 4.30
C VAL A 64 12.45 9.42 4.05
N MET A 65 11.25 9.80 3.57
CA MET A 65 10.91 11.18 3.28
C MET A 65 10.96 12.05 4.54
N ALA A 66 10.41 11.57 5.67
CA ALA A 66 10.47 12.28 6.94
C ALA A 66 11.92 12.59 7.36
N LYS A 67 12.83 11.62 7.23
CA LYS A 67 14.26 11.81 7.54
C LYS A 67 14.91 12.83 6.61
N ALA A 68 14.68 12.72 5.31
CA ALA A 68 15.25 13.64 4.32
C ALA A 68 14.74 15.08 4.52
N VAL A 69 13.46 15.25 4.82
CA VAL A 69 12.83 16.54 5.11
C VAL A 69 13.35 17.12 6.44
N ASP A 70 13.55 16.30 7.47
CA ASP A 70 14.13 16.73 8.75
C ASP A 70 15.57 17.24 8.58
N ASP A 71 16.38 16.55 7.78
CA ASP A 71 17.74 16.98 7.46
C ASP A 71 17.77 18.28 6.65
N LEU A 72 16.74 18.53 5.82
CA LEU A 72 16.55 19.81 5.14
C LEU A 72 16.12 20.93 6.11
N ALA A 73 15.28 20.62 7.11
CA ALA A 73 14.86 21.57 8.13
C ALA A 73 16.07 22.13 8.89
N LYS A 74 17.02 21.26 9.28
CA LYS A 74 18.27 21.64 9.99
C LYS A 74 19.15 22.58 9.18
N LYS A 75 19.13 22.46 7.85
CA LYS A 75 19.91 23.31 6.93
C LYS A 75 19.23 24.63 6.60
N THR A 76 17.92 24.74 6.81
CA THR A 76 17.13 25.91 6.44
C THR A 76 17.04 26.88 7.62
N PRO A 77 17.53 28.12 7.51
CA PRO A 77 17.43 29.09 8.60
C PRO A 77 16.05 29.74 8.70
N GLY A 78 15.71 30.15 9.93
CA GLY A 78 14.53 30.98 10.22
C GLY A 78 13.22 30.19 10.36
N LYS A 79 12.10 30.93 10.32
CA LYS A 79 10.75 30.39 10.62
C LYS A 79 10.32 29.24 9.71
N ARG A 80 10.89 29.13 8.51
CA ARG A 80 10.62 28.05 7.56
C ARG A 80 11.12 26.70 8.08
N SER A 81 12.19 26.69 8.87
CA SER A 81 12.73 25.46 9.49
C SER A 81 11.65 24.71 10.28
N HIS A 82 10.90 25.42 11.13
CA HIS A 82 9.85 24.84 11.96
C HIS A 82 8.68 24.28 11.14
N ALA A 83 8.34 24.92 10.02
CA ALA A 83 7.30 24.42 9.12
C ALA A 83 7.75 23.11 8.44
N ILE A 84 9.00 23.04 8.01
CA ILE A 84 9.59 21.84 7.39
C ILE A 84 9.70 20.69 8.43
N GLU A 85 10.10 21.01 9.66
CA GLU A 85 10.15 20.06 10.77
C GLU A 85 8.75 19.53 11.13
N ALA A 86 7.73 20.39 11.13
CA ALA A 86 6.35 19.97 11.33
C ALA A 86 5.86 19.05 10.20
N PHE A 87 6.23 19.33 8.95
CA PHE A 87 5.90 18.46 7.82
C PHE A 87 6.58 17.09 7.90
N SER A 88 7.86 17.05 8.29
CA SER A 88 8.57 15.79 8.56
C SER A 88 7.84 14.93 9.60
N ARG A 89 7.37 15.55 10.69
CA ARG A 89 6.58 14.86 11.72
C ARG A 89 5.22 14.39 11.20
N ALA A 90 4.57 15.16 10.33
CA ALA A 90 3.29 14.78 9.75
C ALA A 90 3.40 13.54 8.85
N LEU A 91 4.51 13.37 8.12
CA LEU A 91 4.76 12.17 7.31
C LEU A 91 4.81 10.89 8.15
N LEU A 92 5.25 10.97 9.41
CA LEU A 92 5.28 9.82 10.31
C LEU A 92 3.90 9.36 10.79
N ALA A 93 2.82 10.09 10.51
CA ALA A 93 1.48 9.70 10.92
C ALA A 93 1.06 8.34 10.35
N ILE A 94 1.36 8.07 9.07
CA ILE A 94 1.00 6.82 8.40
C ILE A 94 1.64 5.59 9.08
N PRO A 95 2.97 5.50 9.24
CA PRO A 95 3.59 4.36 9.93
C PRO A 95 3.16 4.27 11.40
N THR A 96 2.92 5.38 12.08
CA THR A 96 2.39 5.37 13.46
C THR A 96 1.00 4.75 13.53
N ILE A 97 0.09 5.12 12.63
CA ILE A 97 -1.27 4.55 12.59
C ILE A 97 -1.23 3.05 12.24
N ILE A 98 -0.35 2.65 11.32
CA ILE A 98 -0.14 1.22 11.02
C ILE A 98 0.31 0.47 12.28
N ALA A 99 1.26 1.01 13.03
CA ALA A 99 1.72 0.41 14.28
C ALA A 99 0.63 0.37 15.37
N ASP A 100 -0.18 1.43 15.48
CA ASP A 100 -1.29 1.51 16.44
C ASP A 100 -2.37 0.46 16.15
N ASN A 101 -2.70 0.26 14.87
CA ASN A 101 -3.64 -0.78 14.43
C ASN A 101 -3.09 -2.20 14.59
N ALA A 102 -1.77 -2.37 14.59
CA ALA A 102 -1.11 -3.68 14.72
C ALA A 102 -0.97 -4.15 16.18
N GLY A 103 -1.16 -3.26 17.16
CA GLY A 103 -1.19 -3.58 18.59
C GLY A 103 -0.09 -2.90 19.43
N PRO A 104 -0.22 -2.94 20.78
CA PRO A 104 0.54 -2.08 21.69
C PRO A 104 2.05 -2.40 21.78
N ASP A 105 2.46 -3.64 21.53
CA ASP A 105 3.87 -4.06 21.56
C ASP A 105 4.67 -3.45 20.38
N ILE A 106 4.05 -3.41 19.21
CA ILE A 106 4.64 -2.86 17.98
C ILE A 106 4.78 -1.33 18.09
N ARG A 107 3.85 -0.65 18.77
CA ARG A 107 3.89 0.81 19.00
C ARG A 107 5.17 1.27 19.72
N ALA A 108 5.65 0.50 20.71
CA ALA A 108 6.83 0.87 21.49
C ALA A 108 8.14 0.70 20.71
N GLY A 109 8.21 -0.27 19.79
CA GLY A 109 9.42 -0.59 19.03
C GLY A 109 9.54 0.10 17.66
N CYS A 110 8.43 0.45 17.01
CA CYS A 110 8.41 0.86 15.60
C CYS A 110 9.11 2.21 15.31
N PRO A 111 8.87 3.31 16.06
CA PRO A 111 9.43 4.61 15.69
C PRO A 111 10.95 4.72 15.86
N ALA A 112 11.55 3.90 16.74
CA ALA A 112 12.98 3.97 17.06
C ALA A 112 13.82 3.00 16.22
N SER A 113 13.34 1.78 16.01
CA SER A 113 14.07 0.74 15.28
C SER A 113 14.10 0.98 13.76
N CYS A 114 13.01 1.48 13.18
CA CYS A 114 12.93 1.70 11.74
C CYS A 114 13.69 2.97 11.28
N ARG A 115 14.05 3.89 12.20
CA ARG A 115 14.91 5.06 11.89
C ARG A 115 16.40 4.70 11.76
N THR A 116 16.84 3.62 12.40
CA THR A 116 18.26 3.22 12.47
C THR A 116 18.64 2.14 11.44
N SER A 117 17.67 1.43 10.86
CA SER A 117 17.94 0.31 9.93
C SER A 117 18.38 0.72 8.52
N GLN A 118 18.39 2.01 8.15
CA GLN A 118 18.85 2.48 6.83
C GLN A 118 20.37 2.68 6.72
N GLY A 119 21.15 1.97 7.53
CA GLY A 119 22.62 2.02 7.54
C GLY A 119 23.29 0.74 7.02
N GLY A 120 22.63 -0.06 6.17
CA GLY A 120 23.18 -1.34 5.73
C GLY A 120 22.80 -1.74 4.31
N LYS A 121 23.66 -1.33 3.36
CA LYS A 121 23.79 -1.73 1.95
C LYS A 121 22.63 -1.43 1.01
#